data_AF-A0A940EJL1-F1
#
_entry.id   AF-A0A940EJL1-F1
#
_cell.length_a   1.000
_cell.length_b   1.000
_cell.length_c   1.000
_cell.angle_alpha   90.00
_cell.angle_beta   90.00
_cell.angle_gamma   90.00
#
_symmetry.space_group_name_H-M   'P 1'
#
loop_
_entity.id
_entity.type
_entity.pdbx_description
1 polymer ?
#
loop_
_entity_poly.entity_id
_entity_poly.type
_entity_poly.pdbx_seq_one_letter_code
_entity_poly.pdbx_strand_id
1 'polypeptide(L)'
;MQKKSLLISLSVCFLTTTSIAHADLFDKLKNKSEQAAKKLIKQGDKKQPSAPAQPTASATATNSDQTISLGDGPSENLTKFTKCAGLDLSNVMVGEYGDYTFQQGFSTEERSGLVNRSKHQVSSDCILPSLKPLQVVYMEVDTEKYDDMGYNWTMQCVRSDKPQEGVLKEARSEYPVKVTYLAGKDIMLHCGHSEEHVEACAEGSNGSRSRAWDDVLDSRGKTMLTVLAKQSMLAPKGGEKLYCQYYNKKTKTSLFGFEYIRTPFN
;
A
#
# COMPACT_ATOMS: atom_id res chain seq x y z
N MET A 1 -59.33 -34.70 -16.45
CA MET A 1 -60.26 -33.58 -16.18
C MET A 1 -59.48 -32.27 -16.23
N GLN A 2 -59.98 -31.34 -17.05
CA GLN A 2 -59.72 -29.89 -17.24
C GLN A 2 -58.66 -29.20 -16.34
N LYS A 3 -57.57 -28.66 -16.89
CA LYS A 3 -57.38 -27.30 -17.46
C LYS A 3 -57.88 -26.14 -16.59
N LYS A 4 -56.96 -25.26 -16.16
CA LYS A 4 -57.07 -23.79 -16.28
C LYS A 4 -55.70 -23.12 -16.16
N SER A 5 -55.25 -22.55 -17.27
CA SER A 5 -54.18 -21.56 -17.39
C SER A 5 -54.65 -20.21 -16.85
N LEU A 6 -53.72 -19.39 -16.33
CA LEU A 6 -53.89 -17.95 -16.30
C LEU A 6 -52.62 -17.30 -16.86
N LEU A 7 -52.78 -16.75 -18.07
CA LEU A 7 -51.87 -15.80 -18.71
C LEU A 7 -52.16 -14.40 -18.15
N ILE A 8 -51.11 -13.66 -17.77
CA ILE A 8 -51.16 -12.19 -17.70
C ILE A 8 -50.01 -11.66 -18.55
N SER A 9 -50.41 -11.20 -19.74
CA SER A 9 -49.66 -10.35 -20.65
C SER A 9 -49.69 -8.91 -20.16
N LEU A 10 -48.54 -8.24 -20.11
CA LEU A 10 -48.50 -6.77 -20.19
C LEU A 10 -47.37 -6.34 -21.12
N SER A 11 -47.76 -5.69 -22.20
CA SER A 11 -46.92 -5.20 -23.28
C SER A 11 -46.49 -3.74 -23.05
N VAL A 12 -45.23 -3.50 -23.41
CA VAL A 12 -44.64 -2.31 -24.08
C VAL A 12 -44.63 -0.97 -23.33
N CYS A 13 -43.40 -0.49 -23.09
CA CYS A 13 -43.09 0.93 -23.22
C CYS A 13 -41.76 1.05 -24.00
N PHE A 14 -41.85 1.60 -25.22
CA PHE A 14 -40.70 2.03 -26.00
C PHE A 14 -40.07 3.26 -25.33
N LEU A 15 -38.78 3.20 -25.05
CA LEU A 15 -37.95 4.39 -24.82
C LEU A 15 -36.82 4.36 -25.84
N THR A 16 -37.01 5.14 -26.91
CA THR A 16 -35.93 5.59 -27.79
C THR A 16 -35.18 6.72 -27.09
N THR A 17 -33.90 6.51 -26.78
CA THR A 17 -32.96 7.61 -26.48
C THR A 17 -31.66 7.39 -27.26
N THR A 18 -31.59 8.08 -28.39
CA THR A 18 -30.43 8.73 -29.00
C THR A 18 -29.04 8.33 -28.47
N SER A 19 -28.33 7.51 -29.23
CA SER A 19 -26.87 7.46 -29.24
C SER A 19 -26.32 8.72 -29.93
N ILE A 20 -25.87 9.70 -29.15
CA ILE A 20 -25.16 10.89 -29.65
C ILE A 20 -23.73 10.92 -29.08
N ALA A 21 -22.78 10.82 -30.02
CA ALA A 21 -21.44 11.42 -30.07
C ALA A 21 -20.43 11.17 -28.93
N HIS A 22 -19.60 10.14 -29.10
CA HIS A 22 -18.24 10.06 -28.52
C HIS A 22 -17.11 10.45 -29.52
N ALA A 23 -17.44 10.90 -30.73
CA ALA A 23 -16.44 11.34 -31.71
C ALA A 23 -16.00 12.81 -31.53
N ASP A 24 -16.92 13.72 -31.19
CA ASP A 24 -16.61 15.17 -31.15
C ASP A 24 -15.76 15.61 -29.95
N LEU A 25 -15.72 14.84 -28.87
CA LEU A 25 -14.92 15.19 -27.68
C LEU A 25 -13.44 14.87 -27.89
N PHE A 26 -13.14 13.73 -28.52
CA PHE A 26 -11.77 13.31 -28.79
C PHE A 26 -11.12 14.14 -29.92
N ASP A 27 -11.88 14.53 -30.94
CA ASP A 27 -11.36 15.40 -32.01
C ASP A 27 -11.09 16.84 -31.52
N LYS A 28 -11.88 17.34 -30.55
CA LYS A 28 -11.59 18.64 -29.90
C LYS A 28 -10.34 18.61 -29.02
N LEU A 29 -10.05 17.48 -28.37
CA LEU A 29 -8.83 17.29 -27.58
C LEU A 29 -7.59 17.17 -28.48
N LYS A 30 -7.69 16.41 -29.57
CA LYS A 30 -6.59 16.23 -30.54
C LYS A 30 -6.21 17.53 -31.25
N ASN A 31 -7.20 18.31 -31.69
CA ASN A 31 -6.94 19.60 -32.34
C ASN A 31 -6.30 20.63 -31.40
N LYS A 32 -6.61 20.62 -30.10
CA LYS A 32 -5.96 21.50 -29.11
C LYS A 32 -4.51 21.10 -28.84
N SER A 33 -4.19 19.79 -28.79
CA SER A 33 -2.80 19.34 -28.60
C SER A 33 -1.92 19.60 -29.83
N GLU A 34 -2.46 19.47 -31.05
CA GLU A 34 -1.70 19.75 -32.27
C GLU A 34 -1.47 21.25 -32.48
N GLN A 35 -2.40 22.12 -32.08
CA GLN A 35 -2.19 23.57 -32.12
C GLN A 35 -1.20 24.07 -31.05
N ALA A 36 -1.13 23.41 -29.89
CA ALA A 36 -0.12 23.71 -28.87
C ALA A 36 1.29 23.26 -29.32
N ALA A 37 1.41 22.08 -29.94
CA ALA A 37 2.68 21.58 -30.48
C ALA A 37 3.20 22.43 -31.66
N LYS A 38 2.32 22.90 -32.55
CA LYS A 38 2.70 23.77 -33.67
C LYS A 38 3.07 25.21 -33.25
N LYS A 39 2.62 25.67 -32.07
CA LYS A 39 3.03 26.97 -31.50
C LYS A 39 4.43 26.95 -30.87
N LEU A 40 4.90 25.79 -30.41
CA LEU A 40 6.25 25.64 -29.83
C LEU A 40 7.34 25.38 -30.88
N ILE A 41 6.98 24.91 -32.09
CA ILE A 41 7.93 24.57 -33.16
C ILE A 41 8.22 25.78 -34.10
N LYS A 42 7.48 26.90 -33.98
CA LYS A 42 7.69 28.10 -34.81
C LYS A 42 8.54 29.22 -34.18
N GLN A 43 9.21 28.96 -33.06
CA GLN A 43 10.22 29.86 -32.49
C GLN A 43 11.51 29.08 -32.21
N GLY A 44 12.30 28.85 -33.25
CA GLY A 44 13.58 28.17 -33.07
C GLY A 44 14.27 27.81 -34.37
N ASP A 45 14.43 28.78 -35.28
CA ASP A 45 15.30 28.60 -36.45
C ASP A 45 16.00 29.93 -36.79
N LYS A 46 17.29 30.02 -36.44
CA LYS A 46 18.39 30.41 -37.35
C LYS A 46 19.76 30.55 -36.64
N LYS A 47 20.70 29.72 -37.14
CA LYS A 47 22.15 29.96 -37.39
C LYS A 47 23.20 29.77 -36.26
N GLN A 48 24.02 28.73 -36.45
CA GLN A 48 25.49 28.66 -36.23
C GLN A 48 26.19 29.02 -37.58
N PRO A 49 27.53 29.24 -37.75
CA PRO A 49 28.64 29.00 -36.79
C PRO A 49 29.85 29.97 -36.78
N SER A 50 30.60 29.97 -35.65
CA SER A 50 32.08 29.91 -35.60
C SER A 50 32.62 29.91 -34.14
N ALA A 51 33.57 29.01 -33.85
CA ALA A 51 34.41 28.93 -32.65
C ALA A 51 35.55 29.99 -32.73
N PRO A 52 36.41 30.26 -31.69
CA PRO A 52 36.69 29.44 -30.50
C PRO A 52 36.88 30.20 -29.16
N ALA A 53 36.72 29.50 -28.03
CA ALA A 53 37.61 29.53 -26.85
C ALA A 53 36.98 28.73 -25.68
N GLN A 54 37.72 27.74 -25.17
CA GLN A 54 37.48 27.13 -23.86
C GLN A 54 37.50 28.21 -22.76
N PRO A 55 36.67 28.06 -21.71
CA PRO A 55 37.22 27.47 -20.49
C PRO A 55 36.33 26.36 -19.91
N THR A 56 37.01 25.31 -19.47
CA THR A 56 36.69 24.41 -18.36
C THR A 56 35.46 24.79 -17.52
N ALA A 57 34.38 24.04 -17.67
CA ALA A 57 33.44 23.79 -16.59
C ALA A 57 33.24 22.28 -16.53
N SER A 58 33.89 21.66 -15.54
CA SER A 58 33.65 20.29 -15.12
C SER A 58 32.15 20.07 -15.02
N ALA A 59 31.61 19.21 -15.88
CA ALA A 59 30.32 18.59 -15.62
C ALA A 59 30.53 17.70 -14.40
N THR A 60 30.34 18.27 -13.22
CA THR A 60 30.17 17.52 -11.99
C THR A 60 28.90 16.71 -12.18
N ALA A 61 29.06 15.47 -12.65
CA ALA A 61 28.05 14.45 -12.53
C ALA A 61 27.67 14.43 -11.05
N THR A 62 26.51 15.00 -10.73
CA THR A 62 25.93 14.90 -9.40
C THR A 62 25.43 13.46 -9.30
N ASN A 63 26.35 12.52 -9.06
CA ASN A 63 26.04 11.29 -8.38
C ASN A 63 25.62 11.70 -6.97
N SER A 64 24.38 12.16 -6.87
CA SER A 64 23.76 12.30 -5.58
C SER A 64 23.29 10.89 -5.20
N ASP A 65 24.16 10.15 -4.54
CA ASP A 65 23.75 9.11 -3.59
C ASP A 65 22.93 9.79 -2.49
N GLN A 66 21.75 10.30 -2.84
CA GLN A 66 20.78 10.75 -1.85
C GLN A 66 20.22 9.49 -1.24
N THR A 67 20.76 9.15 -0.07
CA THR A 67 20.16 8.15 0.79
C THR A 67 18.76 8.63 1.14
N ILE A 68 17.74 7.97 0.61
CA ILE A 68 16.35 8.32 0.87
C ILE A 68 16.06 8.08 2.35
N SER A 69 15.53 9.11 3.02
CA SER A 69 15.19 9.08 4.43
C SER A 69 13.69 9.26 4.63
N LEU A 70 13.14 8.56 5.62
CA LEU A 70 11.74 8.65 6.03
C LEU A 70 11.43 9.95 6.79
N GLY A 71 12.45 10.66 7.28
CA GLY A 71 12.25 11.83 8.13
C GLY A 71 11.36 11.51 9.34
N ASP A 72 10.53 12.47 9.73
CA ASP A 72 9.58 12.35 10.85
C ASP A 72 8.24 11.69 10.47
N GLY A 73 8.16 11.10 9.27
CA GLY A 73 6.93 10.49 8.75
C GLY A 73 6.41 11.15 7.46
N PRO A 74 5.22 10.75 6.98
CA PRO A 74 4.60 11.37 5.82
C PRO A 74 4.29 12.84 6.08
N SER A 75 4.61 13.70 5.12
CA SER A 75 4.26 15.13 5.20
C SER A 75 2.74 15.34 5.31
N GLU A 76 2.30 16.45 5.89
CA GLU A 76 0.87 16.79 5.95
C GLU A 76 0.19 16.80 4.58
N ASN A 77 0.94 17.17 3.54
CA ASN A 77 0.46 17.23 2.17
C ASN A 77 0.02 15.84 1.70
N LEU A 78 0.69 14.79 2.17
CA LEU A 78 0.37 13.39 1.89
C LEU A 78 -0.76 12.89 2.78
N THR A 79 -0.73 13.18 4.08
CA THR A 79 -1.76 12.69 5.01
C THR A 79 -3.13 13.30 4.74
N LYS A 80 -3.20 14.51 4.16
CA LYS A 80 -4.44 15.15 3.69
C LYS A 80 -5.20 14.35 2.62
N PHE A 81 -4.54 13.42 1.91
CA PHE A 81 -5.21 12.51 0.97
C PHE A 81 -5.96 11.37 1.66
N THR A 82 -5.68 11.12 2.94
CA THR A 82 -6.25 10.00 3.70
C THR A 82 -7.39 10.49 4.57
N LYS A 83 -8.62 10.13 4.19
CA LYS A 83 -9.80 10.33 5.02
C LYS A 83 -10.00 9.11 5.91
N CYS A 84 -9.63 9.19 7.19
CA CYS A 84 -9.77 8.09 8.13
C CYS A 84 -11.22 7.61 8.26
N ALA A 85 -11.39 6.30 8.35
CA ALA A 85 -12.69 5.66 8.45
C ALA A 85 -13.26 5.66 9.88
N GLY A 86 -12.48 6.10 10.87
CA GLY A 86 -12.89 6.19 12.27
C GLY A 86 -12.90 4.84 13.01
N LEU A 87 -12.19 3.84 12.49
CA LEU A 87 -11.96 2.58 13.20
C LEU A 87 -10.61 2.66 13.91
N ASP A 88 -10.63 2.49 15.23
CA ASP A 88 -9.43 2.58 16.05
C ASP A 88 -8.41 1.48 15.68
N LEU A 89 -7.17 1.90 15.51
CA LEU A 89 -6.02 1.03 15.31
C LEU A 89 -5.32 0.83 16.65
N SER A 90 -5.14 -0.43 17.04
CA SER A 90 -4.57 -0.81 18.34
C SER A 90 -3.40 -1.77 18.18
N ASN A 91 -2.60 -1.91 19.23
CA ASN A 91 -1.41 -2.78 19.28
C ASN A 91 -0.48 -2.62 18.06
N VAL A 92 -0.23 -1.37 17.63
CA VAL A 92 0.57 -1.11 16.44
C VAL A 92 2.04 -1.41 16.73
N MET A 93 2.61 -2.30 15.92
CA MET A 93 4.01 -2.72 16.03
C MET A 93 4.68 -2.73 14.66
N VAL A 94 5.97 -2.41 14.64
CA VAL A 94 6.82 -2.56 13.47
C VAL A 94 7.93 -3.55 13.81
N GLY A 95 8.16 -4.50 12.92
CA GLY A 95 9.25 -5.46 13.02
C GLY A 95 9.65 -5.97 11.64
N GLU A 96 10.33 -7.11 11.62
CA GLU A 96 10.84 -7.72 10.40
C GLU A 96 10.44 -9.20 10.36
N TYR A 97 10.19 -9.72 9.15
CA TYR A 97 10.02 -11.16 9.01
C TYR A 97 11.41 -11.80 8.93
N GLY A 98 11.78 -12.55 9.95
CA GLY A 98 13.13 -13.08 10.09
C GLY A 98 13.18 -14.31 10.98
N ASP A 99 14.37 -14.86 11.11
CA ASP A 99 14.63 -16.06 11.91
C ASP A 99 14.87 -15.70 13.37
N TYR A 100 14.39 -16.57 14.26
CA TYR A 100 14.63 -16.54 15.69
C TYR A 100 14.99 -17.93 16.18
N THR A 101 15.65 -17.99 17.32
CA THR A 101 16.00 -19.27 17.97
C THR A 101 15.12 -19.52 19.18
N PHE A 102 14.89 -20.79 19.51
CA PHE A 102 14.23 -21.18 20.75
C PHE A 102 14.87 -22.45 21.31
N GLN A 103 14.79 -22.62 22.63
CA GLN A 103 15.34 -23.80 23.31
C GLN A 103 14.25 -24.82 23.61
N GLN A 104 14.51 -26.08 23.27
CA GLN A 104 13.69 -27.23 23.63
C GLN A 104 14.57 -28.27 24.36
N GLY A 105 14.52 -28.25 25.69
CA GLY A 105 15.45 -29.01 26.51
C GLY A 105 16.88 -28.51 26.32
N PHE A 106 17.80 -29.40 25.92
CA PHE A 106 19.19 -29.05 25.59
C PHE A 106 19.42 -28.70 24.11
N SER A 107 18.38 -28.77 23.27
CA SER A 107 18.48 -28.47 21.84
C SER A 107 18.08 -27.02 21.55
N THR A 108 18.82 -26.36 20.68
CA THR A 108 18.46 -25.06 20.11
C THR A 108 17.94 -25.26 18.69
N GLU A 109 16.75 -24.76 18.42
CA GLU A 109 16.12 -24.79 17.10
C GLU A 109 15.94 -23.38 16.54
N GLU A 110 15.83 -23.28 15.22
CA GLU A 110 15.60 -22.03 14.49
C GLU A 110 14.26 -22.09 13.74
N ARG A 111 13.50 -21.00 13.80
CA ARG A 111 12.23 -20.82 13.07
C ARG A 111 12.09 -19.37 12.63
N SER A 112 11.21 -19.12 11.66
CA SER A 112 10.92 -17.75 11.21
C SER A 112 9.61 -17.20 11.82
N GLY A 113 9.57 -15.89 12.01
CA GLY A 113 8.43 -15.15 12.53
C GLY A 113 8.64 -13.64 12.45
N LEU A 114 7.76 -12.87 13.09
CA LEU A 114 7.95 -11.44 13.29
C LEU A 114 8.92 -11.22 14.46
N VAL A 115 10.09 -10.69 14.14
CA VAL A 115 11.21 -10.42 15.05
C VAL A 115 11.48 -8.91 15.14
N ASN A 116 12.36 -8.50 16.05
CA ASN A 116 12.78 -7.09 16.22
C ASN A 116 11.58 -6.12 16.40
N ARG A 117 10.62 -6.52 17.22
CA ARG A 117 9.35 -5.81 17.39
C ARG A 117 9.56 -4.52 18.17
N SER A 118 8.95 -3.44 17.67
CA SER A 118 8.87 -2.15 18.36
C SER A 118 7.43 -1.66 18.36
N LYS A 119 6.94 -1.17 19.50
CA LYS A 119 5.60 -0.58 19.61
C LYS A 119 5.61 0.84 19.06
N HIS A 120 4.54 1.21 18.36
CA HIS A 120 4.36 2.54 17.78
C HIS A 120 2.98 3.10 18.10
N GLN A 121 2.88 4.42 18.07
CA GLN A 121 1.62 5.13 18.14
C GLN A 121 1.14 5.47 16.73
N VAL A 122 -0.17 5.58 16.59
CA VAL A 122 -0.82 6.05 15.35
C VAL A 122 -0.94 7.57 15.42
N SER A 123 -0.55 8.26 14.36
CA SER A 123 -0.73 9.70 14.23
C SER A 123 -1.99 10.02 13.43
N SER A 124 -2.57 11.21 13.66
CA SER A 124 -3.73 11.72 12.90
C SER A 124 -4.83 10.66 12.68
N ASP A 125 -5.20 9.98 13.77
CA ASP A 125 -6.25 8.96 13.90
C ASP A 125 -6.05 7.64 13.14
N CYS A 126 -5.39 7.64 11.98
CA CYS A 126 -5.18 6.42 11.17
C CYS A 126 -3.88 6.37 10.36
N ILE A 127 -2.90 7.22 10.67
CA ILE A 127 -1.61 7.22 9.98
C ILE A 127 -0.61 6.37 10.78
N LEU A 128 -0.19 5.28 10.17
CA LEU A 128 0.78 4.34 10.72
C LEU A 128 2.21 4.90 10.63
N PRO A 129 3.14 4.38 11.44
CA PRO A 129 4.56 4.71 11.31
C PRO A 129 5.09 4.41 9.91
N SER A 130 6.05 5.22 9.45
CA SER A 130 6.72 4.98 8.19
C SER A 130 7.61 3.74 8.24
N LEU A 131 7.69 3.01 7.13
CA LEU A 131 8.39 1.73 7.08
C LEU A 131 9.66 1.77 6.22
N LYS A 132 10.74 1.19 6.73
CA LYS A 132 11.93 0.86 5.94
C LYS A 132 11.65 -0.34 5.03
N PRO A 133 12.48 -0.59 4.00
CA PRO A 133 12.29 -1.74 3.13
C PRO A 133 12.24 -3.04 3.94
N LEU A 134 11.31 -3.94 3.56
CA LEU A 134 11.08 -5.25 4.18
C LEU A 134 10.57 -5.25 5.64
N GLN A 135 10.36 -4.08 6.24
CA GLN A 135 9.65 -4.01 7.51
C GLN A 135 8.17 -4.37 7.35
N VAL A 136 7.61 -4.94 8.41
CA VAL A 136 6.20 -5.29 8.51
C VAL A 136 5.58 -4.46 9.61
N VAL A 137 4.47 -3.80 9.31
CA VAL A 137 3.58 -3.25 10.33
C VAL A 137 2.51 -4.26 10.69
N TYR A 138 2.33 -4.48 11.98
CA TYR A 138 1.25 -5.23 12.60
C TYR A 138 0.31 -4.24 13.28
N MET A 139 -1.00 -4.48 13.19
CA MET A 139 -2.02 -3.72 13.90
C MET A 139 -3.25 -4.60 14.17
N GLU A 140 -4.02 -4.22 15.17
CA GLU A 140 -5.29 -4.84 15.53
C GLU A 140 -6.43 -3.85 15.36
N VAL A 141 -7.54 -4.32 14.80
CA VAL A 141 -8.81 -3.58 14.71
C VAL A 141 -9.91 -4.36 15.42
N ASP A 142 -10.98 -3.67 15.79
CA ASP A 142 -12.20 -4.32 16.29
C ASP A 142 -12.86 -5.16 15.19
N THR A 143 -13.09 -6.45 15.45
CA THR A 143 -13.59 -7.39 14.43
C THR A 143 -14.99 -7.05 13.97
N GLU A 144 -15.93 -6.83 14.90
CA GLU A 144 -17.33 -6.56 14.59
C GLU A 144 -17.46 -5.28 13.75
N LYS A 145 -16.80 -4.19 14.19
CA LYS A 145 -16.81 -2.94 13.43
C LYS A 145 -16.12 -3.07 12.09
N TYR A 146 -15.03 -3.83 11.99
CA TYR A 146 -14.33 -4.02 10.72
C TYR A 146 -15.19 -4.78 9.71
N ASP A 147 -15.89 -5.83 10.16
CA ASP A 147 -16.79 -6.62 9.33
C ASP A 147 -18.01 -5.80 8.85
N ASP A 148 -18.58 -4.97 9.72
CA ASP A 148 -19.70 -4.06 9.39
C ASP A 148 -19.36 -3.05 8.28
N MET A 149 -18.08 -2.70 8.12
CA MET A 149 -17.60 -1.82 7.06
C MET A 149 -17.53 -2.52 5.68
N GLY A 150 -17.64 -3.84 5.65
CA GLY A 150 -17.69 -4.69 4.47
C GLY A 150 -16.35 -4.84 3.73
N TYR A 151 -16.36 -5.57 2.61
CA TYR A 151 -15.13 -6.08 1.95
C TYR A 151 -14.58 -5.23 0.79
N ASN A 152 -15.00 -3.97 0.63
CA ASN A 152 -14.68 -3.14 -0.54
C ASN A 152 -13.31 -2.44 -0.46
N TRP A 153 -12.34 -3.08 0.17
CA TRP A 153 -11.04 -2.52 0.46
C TRP A 153 -10.03 -2.73 -0.67
N THR A 154 -9.18 -1.74 -0.90
CA THR A 154 -8.06 -1.85 -1.83
C THR A 154 -6.89 -1.04 -1.32
N MET A 155 -5.68 -1.59 -1.46
CA MET A 155 -4.49 -0.76 -1.31
C MET A 155 -4.38 0.18 -2.50
N GLN A 156 -4.08 1.45 -2.24
CA GLN A 156 -3.76 2.47 -3.24
C GLN A 156 -2.47 3.15 -2.80
N CYS A 157 -1.53 3.31 -3.72
CA CYS A 157 -0.26 3.96 -3.44
C CYS A 157 -0.01 5.08 -4.44
N VAL A 158 0.63 6.15 -3.99
CA VAL A 158 1.13 7.27 -4.80
C VAL A 158 2.62 7.42 -4.54
N ARG A 159 3.35 8.06 -5.46
CA ARG A 159 4.71 8.51 -5.16
C ARG A 159 4.65 9.68 -4.20
N SER A 160 5.39 9.60 -3.09
CA SER A 160 5.35 10.63 -2.04
C SER A 160 5.85 11.99 -2.49
N ASP A 161 6.79 12.03 -3.43
CA ASP A 161 7.34 13.28 -3.99
C ASP A 161 6.41 13.91 -5.04
N LYS A 162 5.50 13.12 -5.63
CA LYS A 162 4.58 13.53 -6.69
C LYS A 162 3.16 12.97 -6.51
N PRO A 163 2.48 13.22 -5.38
CA PRO A 163 1.16 12.66 -5.11
C PRO A 163 0.10 13.08 -6.14
N GLN A 164 0.28 14.23 -6.78
CA GLN A 164 -0.59 14.76 -7.84
C GLN A 164 -0.58 13.93 -9.14
N GLU A 165 0.41 13.05 -9.36
CA GLU A 165 0.41 12.12 -10.50
C GLU A 165 -0.67 11.03 -10.36
N GLY A 166 -1.25 10.91 -9.16
CA GLY A 166 -2.30 9.97 -8.83
C GLY A 166 -1.76 8.58 -8.48
N VAL A 167 -2.69 7.63 -8.38
CA VAL A 167 -2.39 6.25 -7.97
C VAL A 167 -1.43 5.59 -8.96
N LEU A 168 -0.44 4.86 -8.43
CA LEU A 168 0.48 4.04 -9.22
C LEU A 168 -0.28 3.11 -10.18
N LYS A 169 0.11 3.16 -11.45
CA LYS A 169 -0.45 2.32 -12.54
C LYS A 169 0.40 1.08 -12.82
N GLU A 170 1.40 0.84 -11.99
CA GLU A 170 2.30 -0.31 -12.07
C GLU A 170 1.58 -1.61 -11.69
N ALA A 171 2.18 -2.74 -12.03
CA ALA A 171 1.63 -4.04 -11.68
C ALA A 171 1.42 -4.15 -10.16
N ARG A 172 0.35 -4.84 -9.77
CA ARG A 172 -0.01 -5.06 -8.34
C ARG A 172 1.07 -5.80 -7.55
N SER A 173 2.05 -6.41 -8.21
CA SER A 173 3.23 -7.01 -7.59
C SER A 173 4.23 -5.97 -7.07
N GLU A 174 4.18 -4.71 -7.50
CA GLU A 174 5.24 -3.72 -7.25
C GLU A 174 5.03 -2.89 -5.98
N TYR A 175 3.93 -3.12 -5.27
CA TYR A 175 3.59 -2.46 -4.01
C TYR A 175 2.70 -3.38 -3.16
N PRO A 176 2.45 -3.05 -1.87
CA PRO A 176 1.64 -3.88 -1.00
C PRO A 176 0.20 -3.95 -1.51
N VAL A 177 -0.42 -5.13 -1.46
CA VAL A 177 -1.80 -5.32 -1.97
C VAL A 177 -2.73 -6.02 -0.99
N LYS A 178 -2.17 -6.70 0.00
CA LYS A 178 -2.88 -7.43 1.04
C LYS A 178 -2.50 -6.84 2.39
N VAL A 179 -3.41 -7.00 3.34
CA VAL A 179 -3.25 -6.64 4.75
C VAL A 179 -3.16 -7.89 5.63
N THR A 180 -2.74 -9.01 5.03
CA THR A 180 -2.61 -10.33 5.65
C THR A 180 -1.27 -10.96 5.27
N TYR A 181 -0.20 -10.16 5.35
CA TYR A 181 1.14 -10.62 4.99
C TYR A 181 1.63 -11.73 5.93
N LEU A 182 1.35 -11.60 7.22
CA LEU A 182 1.68 -12.58 8.26
C LEU A 182 0.44 -13.40 8.64
N ALA A 183 0.70 -14.62 9.11
CA ALA A 183 -0.27 -15.49 9.77
C ALA A 183 -0.02 -15.55 11.28
N GLY A 184 -0.96 -16.12 12.04
CA GLY A 184 -0.86 -16.21 13.50
C GLY A 184 0.44 -16.87 13.99
N LYS A 185 0.94 -17.92 13.31
CA LYS A 185 2.23 -18.56 13.62
C LYS A 185 3.45 -17.63 13.56
N ASP A 186 3.34 -16.53 12.83
CA ASP A 186 4.44 -15.59 12.64
C ASP A 186 4.44 -14.57 13.80
N ILE A 187 3.31 -14.38 14.48
CA ILE A 187 3.19 -13.52 15.67
C ILE A 187 3.38 -14.33 16.95
N MET A 188 2.73 -15.49 17.03
CA MET A 188 2.82 -16.44 18.13
C MET A 188 4.06 -17.32 17.97
N LEU A 189 5.18 -16.83 18.50
CA LEU A 189 6.46 -17.53 18.43
C LEU A 189 6.46 -18.76 19.34
N HIS A 190 7.43 -19.64 19.14
CA HIS A 190 7.62 -20.79 20.02
C HIS A 190 7.98 -20.35 21.44
N CYS A 191 7.51 -21.01 22.50
CA CYS A 191 7.98 -20.64 23.83
C CYS A 191 9.45 -20.98 24.01
N GLY A 192 10.14 -20.18 24.84
CA GLY A 192 11.59 -20.21 24.97
C GLY A 192 12.33 -19.52 23.82
N HIS A 193 11.66 -18.65 23.04
CA HIS A 193 12.28 -17.87 21.97
C HIS A 193 13.26 -16.81 22.50
N SER A 194 14.17 -16.39 21.62
CA SER A 194 15.15 -15.32 21.89
C SER A 194 14.59 -13.89 21.78
N GLU A 195 13.40 -13.71 21.20
CA GLU A 195 12.87 -12.37 20.88
C GLU A 195 12.36 -11.57 22.07
N GLU A 196 12.56 -10.26 22.02
CA GLU A 196 11.98 -9.30 22.97
C GLU A 196 10.61 -8.78 22.48
N HIS A 197 9.83 -8.20 23.41
CA HIS A 197 8.52 -7.60 23.11
C HIS A 197 7.49 -8.55 22.46
N VAL A 198 7.59 -9.84 22.79
CA VAL A 198 6.60 -10.86 22.45
C VAL A 198 5.68 -11.09 23.64
N GLU A 199 4.39 -10.75 23.48
CA GLU A 199 3.42 -10.78 24.59
C GLU A 199 2.92 -12.21 24.90
N ALA A 200 2.97 -13.10 23.93
CA ALA A 200 2.51 -14.48 24.06
C ALA A 200 3.31 -15.41 23.14
N CYS A 201 3.48 -16.64 23.60
CA CYS A 201 4.10 -17.73 22.86
C CYS A 201 3.22 -18.97 22.92
N ALA A 202 3.41 -19.89 21.97
CA ALA A 202 2.75 -21.18 21.99
C ALA A 202 3.67 -22.29 21.46
N GLU A 203 3.43 -23.49 21.98
CA GLU A 203 4.16 -24.70 21.63
C GLU A 203 3.58 -25.39 20.39
N GLY A 204 4.37 -26.30 19.82
CA GLY A 204 3.92 -27.25 18.81
C GLY A 204 4.04 -26.78 17.36
N SER A 205 3.11 -27.24 16.53
CA SER A 205 3.15 -27.03 15.08
C SER A 205 2.80 -25.58 14.68
N ASN A 206 3.13 -25.19 13.45
CA ASN A 206 2.69 -23.92 12.87
C ASN A 206 1.16 -23.74 12.91
N GLY A 207 0.39 -24.82 12.71
CA GLY A 207 -1.07 -24.77 12.83
C GLY A 207 -1.54 -24.55 14.26
N SER A 208 -0.88 -25.20 15.23
CA SER A 208 -1.17 -25.04 16.67
C SER A 208 -0.95 -23.60 17.12
N ARG A 209 0.19 -23.01 16.76
CA ARG A 209 0.51 -21.63 17.11
C ARG A 209 -0.38 -20.60 16.41
N SER A 210 -0.75 -20.85 15.15
CA SER A 210 -1.72 -19.97 14.45
C SER A 210 -3.06 -19.98 15.16
N ARG A 211 -3.59 -21.16 15.49
CA ARG A 211 -4.84 -21.27 16.25
C ARG A 211 -4.76 -20.61 17.62
N ALA A 212 -3.65 -20.80 18.34
CA ALA A 212 -3.46 -20.15 19.63
C ALA A 212 -3.48 -18.61 19.52
N TRP A 213 -3.00 -18.06 18.40
CA TRP A 213 -3.10 -16.62 18.15
C TRP A 213 -4.52 -16.18 17.79
N ASP A 214 -5.20 -16.96 16.95
CA ASP A 214 -6.60 -16.72 16.60
C ASP A 214 -7.47 -16.72 17.86
N ASP A 215 -7.30 -17.68 18.78
CA ASP A 215 -8.01 -17.74 20.07
C ASP A 215 -7.76 -16.47 20.93
N VAL A 216 -6.52 -15.95 20.93
CA VAL A 216 -6.16 -14.72 21.64
C VAL A 216 -6.82 -13.50 21.00
N LEU A 217 -6.87 -13.42 19.67
CA LEU A 217 -7.55 -12.34 18.94
C LEU A 217 -9.07 -12.38 19.17
N ASP A 218 -9.68 -13.57 19.05
CA ASP A 218 -11.11 -13.79 19.22
C ASP A 218 -11.57 -13.44 20.64
N SER A 219 -10.80 -13.84 21.66
CA SER A 219 -11.08 -13.49 23.06
C SER A 219 -11.11 -11.97 23.32
N ARG A 220 -10.41 -11.20 22.48
CA ARG A 220 -10.32 -9.74 22.55
C ARG A 220 -11.25 -9.03 21.54
N GLY A 221 -11.97 -9.79 20.72
CA GLY A 221 -12.78 -9.27 19.62
C GLY A 221 -11.94 -8.51 18.58
N LYS A 222 -10.72 -8.95 18.33
CA LYS A 222 -9.75 -8.27 17.45
C LYS A 222 -9.48 -9.03 16.16
N THR A 223 -9.24 -8.28 15.10
CA THR A 223 -8.73 -8.78 13.83
C THR A 223 -7.33 -8.24 13.61
N MET A 224 -6.37 -9.14 13.34
CA MET A 224 -5.02 -8.79 12.96
C MET A 224 -4.97 -8.33 11.49
N LEU A 225 -4.29 -7.20 11.25
CA LEU A 225 -3.91 -6.74 9.92
C LEU A 225 -2.39 -6.53 9.86
N THR A 226 -1.76 -6.94 8.75
CA THR A 226 -0.31 -6.85 8.55
C THR A 226 0.08 -6.44 7.14
N VAL A 227 1.02 -5.51 7.02
CA VAL A 227 1.47 -4.98 5.73
C VAL A 227 2.99 -4.99 5.65
N LEU A 228 3.53 -5.59 4.58
CA LEU A 228 4.96 -5.56 4.25
C LEU A 228 5.31 -4.32 3.42
N ALA A 229 6.36 -3.61 3.80
CA ALA A 229 7.05 -2.62 2.96
C ALA A 229 7.80 -3.30 1.81
N LYS A 230 7.11 -3.49 0.69
CA LYS A 230 7.55 -4.37 -0.40
C LYS A 230 8.64 -3.74 -1.28
N GLN A 231 9.67 -4.53 -1.62
CA GLN A 231 10.62 -4.21 -2.70
C GLN A 231 10.00 -4.39 -4.10
N SER A 232 10.62 -3.80 -5.11
CA SER A 232 10.10 -3.80 -6.49
C SER A 232 11.22 -3.70 -7.52
N MET A 233 11.14 -4.46 -8.62
CA MET A 233 12.08 -4.32 -9.75
C MET A 233 11.94 -2.98 -10.47
N LEU A 234 10.81 -2.29 -10.30
CA LEU A 234 10.54 -0.99 -10.92
C LEU A 234 11.01 0.18 -10.06
N ALA A 235 11.47 -0.07 -8.83
CA ALA A 235 12.04 0.95 -7.98
C ALA A 235 13.35 1.48 -8.61
N PRO A 236 13.59 2.81 -8.59
CA PRO A 236 14.87 3.36 -9.05
C PRO A 236 16.02 2.91 -8.13
N LYS A 237 17.26 2.96 -8.63
CA LYS A 237 18.44 2.43 -7.91
C LYS A 237 18.67 3.03 -6.51
N GLY A 238 18.24 4.27 -6.26
CA GLY A 238 18.30 4.92 -4.94
C GLY A 238 17.08 4.67 -4.05
N GLY A 239 16.12 3.87 -4.52
CA GLY A 239 14.79 3.72 -3.94
C GLY A 239 13.87 4.91 -4.24
N GLU A 240 12.64 4.83 -3.76
CA GLU A 240 11.70 5.95 -3.74
C GLU A 240 10.78 5.84 -2.51
N LYS A 241 10.10 6.93 -2.15
CA LYS A 241 9.08 6.91 -1.11
C LYS A 241 7.70 6.76 -1.73
N LEU A 242 6.93 5.80 -1.24
CA LEU A 242 5.53 5.64 -1.60
C LEU A 242 4.65 5.93 -0.38
N TYR A 243 3.56 6.64 -0.61
CA TYR A 243 2.49 6.79 0.36
C TYR A 243 1.30 5.92 -0.04
N CYS A 244 0.89 5.02 0.84
CA CYS A 244 -0.15 4.04 0.59
C CYS A 244 -1.31 4.20 1.59
N GLN A 245 -2.51 3.87 1.15
CA GLN A 245 -3.70 3.81 1.98
C GLN A 245 -4.52 2.55 1.69
N TYR A 246 -5.13 1.99 2.73
CA TYR A 246 -6.08 0.89 2.60
C TYR A 246 -7.50 1.45 2.53
N TYR A 247 -7.95 1.66 1.29
CA TYR A 247 -9.11 2.47 0.95
C TYR A 247 -10.37 1.64 0.68
N ASN A 248 -11.49 2.01 1.29
CA ASN A 248 -12.80 1.43 1.03
C ASN A 248 -13.50 2.19 -0.10
N LYS A 249 -13.70 1.51 -1.23
CA LYS A 249 -14.31 2.11 -2.42
C LYS A 249 -15.76 2.52 -2.22
N LYS A 250 -16.48 1.92 -1.26
CA LYS A 250 -17.89 2.22 -0.99
C LYS A 250 -18.02 3.48 -0.15
N THR A 251 -17.33 3.55 0.99
CA THR A 251 -17.43 4.67 1.94
C THR A 251 -16.53 5.86 1.58
N LYS A 252 -15.58 5.66 0.66
CA LYS A 252 -14.59 6.67 0.27
C LYS A 252 -13.70 7.12 1.43
N THR A 253 -13.44 6.20 2.36
CA THR A 253 -12.56 6.39 3.53
C THR A 253 -11.49 5.31 3.56
N SER A 254 -10.42 5.56 4.30
CA SER A 254 -9.29 4.66 4.46
C SER A 254 -9.23 4.15 5.89
N LEU A 255 -8.94 2.86 6.05
CA LEU A 255 -8.74 2.28 7.37
C LEU A 255 -7.43 2.80 7.98
N PHE A 256 -6.39 2.88 7.15
CA PHE A 256 -5.11 3.46 7.53
C PHE A 256 -4.37 4.00 6.31
N GLY A 257 -3.35 4.83 6.57
CA GLY A 257 -2.34 5.26 5.61
C GLY A 257 -0.93 5.12 6.17
N PHE A 258 0.07 4.95 5.31
CA PHE A 258 1.48 4.82 5.69
C PHE A 258 2.42 5.24 4.55
N GLU A 259 3.59 5.76 4.89
CA GLU A 259 4.69 5.95 3.92
C GLU A 259 5.72 4.82 4.08
N TYR A 260 6.34 4.39 2.99
CA TYR A 260 7.47 3.47 3.08
C TYR A 260 8.51 3.72 2.00
N ILE A 261 9.75 3.29 2.26
CA ILE A 261 10.81 3.30 1.24
C ILE A 261 10.70 2.02 0.42
N ARG A 262 10.48 2.18 -0.88
CA ARG A 262 10.52 1.10 -1.87
C ARG A 262 11.90 1.06 -2.51
N THR A 263 12.59 -0.08 -2.43
CA THR A 263 13.90 -0.32 -3.04
C THR A 263 13.85 -1.42 -4.10
N PRO A 264 14.84 -1.47 -5.02
CA PRO A 264 15.01 -2.61 -5.92
C PRO A 264 15.30 -3.89 -5.14
N PHE A 265 15.05 -5.04 -5.78
CA PHE A 265 15.64 -6.29 -5.31
C PHE A 265 17.15 -6.20 -5.46
N ASN A 266 17.88 -6.58 -4.42
CA ASN A 266 19.34 -6.69 -4.45
C ASN A 266 19.76 -7.96 -5.20
#